data_AF-A0A523Z682-F1
#
_entry.id   AF-A0A523Z682-F1
#
_cell.length_a   1.000
_cell.length_b   1.000
_cell.length_c   1.000
_cell.angle_alpha   90.00
_cell.angle_beta   90.00
_cell.angle_gamma   90.00
#
_symmetry.space_group_name_H-M   'P 1'
#
loop_
_entity.id
_entity.type
_entity.pdbx_description
1 polymer ?
#
loop_
_entity_poly.entity_id
_entity_poly.type
_entity_poly.pdbx_seq_one_letter_code
_entity_poly.pdbx_strand_id
1 'polypeptide(L)'
;MPLLIDGHNLIGSGQLPGISLADENDELKLVRLLRRYRSRVRSDITVVFDAGVPGGRSRGLSGGGVEVVFAPSRKQRADDVIAARV
;
A
#
# COMPACT_ATOMS: atom_id res chain seq x y z
N MET A 1 -12.96 -2.77 11.45
CA MET A 1 -11.55 -3.11 11.72
C MET A 1 -10.70 -2.48 10.64
N PRO A 2 -9.64 -1.74 10.95
CA PRO A 2 -8.78 -1.15 9.93
C PRO A 2 -8.09 -2.26 9.13
N LEU A 3 -8.05 -2.10 7.81
CA LEU A 3 -7.35 -3.03 6.93
C LEU A 3 -5.89 -2.58 6.78
N LEU A 4 -4.96 -3.49 7.01
CA LEU A 4 -3.53 -3.27 6.84
C LEU A 4 -3.04 -4.21 5.73
N ILE A 5 -2.49 -3.62 4.67
CA ILE A 5 -2.18 -4.32 3.42
C ILE A 5 -0.70 -4.13 3.10
N ASP A 6 -0.04 -5.22 2.75
CA ASP A 6 1.26 -5.18 2.08
C ASP A 6 1.05 -5.02 0.57
N GLY A 7 1.48 -3.89 0.04
CA GLY A 7 1.27 -3.53 -1.35
C GLY A 7 2.05 -4.40 -2.33
N HIS A 8 3.32 -4.68 -2.05
CA HIS A 8 4.16 -5.46 -2.97
C HIS A 8 3.82 -6.93 -2.96
N ASN A 9 3.47 -7.49 -1.80
CA ASN A 9 2.96 -8.86 -1.74
C ASN A 9 1.64 -9.00 -2.50
N LEU A 10 0.73 -8.03 -2.38
CA LEU A 10 -0.54 -8.06 -3.08
C LEU A 10 -0.37 -7.92 -4.60
N ILE A 11 0.50 -7.03 -5.08
CA ILE A 11 0.80 -6.90 -6.52
C ILE A 11 1.53 -8.15 -7.04
N GLY A 12 2.51 -8.65 -6.30
CA GLY A 12 3.29 -9.83 -6.63
C GLY A 12 2.49 -11.13 -6.66
N SER A 13 1.33 -11.18 -5.99
CA SER A 13 0.43 -12.35 -6.02
C SER A 13 -0.15 -12.66 -7.41
N GLY A 14 -0.14 -11.68 -8.33
CA GLY A 14 -0.74 -11.82 -9.66
C GLY A 14 -2.28 -11.85 -9.67
N GLN A 15 -2.93 -11.64 -8.52
CA GLN A 15 -4.39 -11.65 -8.39
C GLN A 15 -5.05 -10.33 -8.82
N LEU A 16 -4.25 -9.31 -9.15
CA LEU A 16 -4.71 -7.98 -9.57
C LEU A 16 -4.54 -7.80 -11.09
N PRO A 17 -5.61 -7.96 -11.88
CA PRO A 17 -5.52 -7.79 -13.33
C PRO A 17 -5.12 -6.35 -13.67
N GLY A 18 -4.06 -6.18 -14.47
CA GLY A 18 -3.61 -4.87 -14.95
C GLY A 18 -2.71 -4.09 -13.97
N ILE A 19 -2.27 -4.72 -12.88
CA ILE A 19 -1.25 -4.20 -11.96
C ILE A 19 -0.14 -5.24 -11.85
N SER A 20 1.11 -4.82 -12.05
CA SER A 20 2.28 -5.71 -12.06
C SER A 20 3.47 -4.98 -11.46
N LEU A 21 4.34 -5.68 -10.74
CA LEU A 21 5.59 -5.14 -10.19
C LEU A 21 6.56 -4.64 -11.27
N ALA A 22 6.33 -4.99 -12.53
CA ALA A 22 7.11 -4.49 -13.66
C ALA A 22 6.64 -3.11 -14.17
N ASP A 23 5.55 -2.57 -13.62
CA ASP A 23 5.02 -1.25 -13.99
C ASP A 23 5.52 -0.18 -13.01
N GLU A 24 6.10 0.89 -13.53
CA GLU A 24 6.60 2.03 -12.72
C GLU A 24 5.49 2.74 -11.92
N ASN A 25 4.22 2.52 -12.28
CA ASN A 25 3.05 3.12 -11.63
C ASN A 25 2.20 2.11 -10.85
N ASP A 26 2.72 0.92 -10.57
CA ASP A 26 2.02 -0.16 -9.88
C ASP A 26 1.44 0.29 -8.52
N GLU A 27 2.20 1.04 -7.72
CA GLU A 27 1.77 1.62 -6.45
C GLU A 27 0.55 2.54 -6.62
N LEU A 28 0.61 3.46 -7.59
CA LEU A 28 -0.46 4.41 -7.87
C LEU A 28 -1.72 3.68 -8.35
N LYS A 29 -1.56 2.66 -9.18
CA LYS A 29 -2.66 1.81 -9.64
C LYS A 29 -3.31 1.08 -8.47
N LEU A 30 -2.51 0.50 -7.57
CA LEU A 30 -3.01 -0.18 -6.38
C LEU A 30 -3.78 0.78 -5.46
N VAL A 31 -3.24 1.96 -5.18
CA VAL A 31 -3.90 2.97 -4.33
C VAL A 31 -5.24 3.39 -4.93
N ARG A 32 -5.34 3.57 -6.25
CA ARG A 32 -6.60 3.88 -6.93
C ARG A 32 -7.63 2.76 -6.78
N LEU A 33 -7.19 1.50 -6.88
CA LEU A 33 -8.04 0.34 -6.67
C LEU A 33 -8.53 0.28 -5.21
N LEU A 34 -7.64 0.45 -4.24
CA LEU A 34 -7.96 0.44 -2.81
C LEU A 34 -8.94 1.55 -2.43
N ARG A 35 -8.83 2.74 -3.02
CA ARG A 35 -9.80 3.83 -2.81
C ARG A 35 -11.21 3.45 -3.29
N ARG A 36 -11.29 2.78 -4.44
CA ARG A 36 -12.58 2.24 -4.94
C ARG A 36 -13.09 1.10 -4.08
N TYR A 37 -12.21 0.27 -3.55
CA TYR A 37 -12.59 -0.81 -2.63
C TYR A 37 -13.10 -0.27 -1.29
N ARG A 38 -12.44 0.76 -0.75
CA ARG A 38 -12.80 1.44 0.50
C ARG A 38 -14.25 1.92 0.51
N SER A 39 -14.78 2.42 -0.61
CA SER A 39 -16.17 2.85 -0.68
C SER A 39 -17.18 1.71 -0.46
N ARG A 40 -16.78 0.46 -0.72
CA ARG A 40 -17.59 -0.75 -0.51
C ARG A 40 -17.48 -1.28 0.92
N VAL A 41 -16.27 -1.38 1.46
CA VAL A 41 -16.01 -1.94 2.81
C VAL A 41 -16.19 -0.95 3.96
N ARG A 42 -16.26 0.36 3.66
CA ARG A 42 -16.43 1.46 4.65
C ARG A 42 -15.48 1.38 5.86
N SER A 43 -14.28 0.82 5.66
CA SER A 43 -13.24 0.67 6.67
C SER A 43 -12.01 1.45 6.22
N ASP A 44 -11.25 2.00 7.16
CA ASP A 44 -10.00 2.68 6.84
C ASP A 44 -8.95 1.66 6.38
N ILE A 45 -8.25 1.99 5.31
CA ILE A 45 -7.26 1.12 4.70
C ILE A 45 -5.89 1.77 4.82
N THR A 46 -4.92 1.05 5.38
CA THR A 46 -3.51 1.42 5.35
C THR A 46 -2.79 0.44 4.44
N VAL A 47 -2.10 0.95 3.42
CA VAL A 47 -1.23 0.15 2.56
C VAL A 47 0.22 0.53 2.80
N VAL A 48 1.07 -0.47 2.95
CA VAL A 48 2.51 -0.33 3.14
C VAL A 48 3.23 -0.83 1.90
N PHE A 49 4.13 -0.02 1.35
CA PHE A 49 5.00 -0.40 0.23
C PHE A 49 6.45 -0.46 0.70
N ASP A 50 7.20 -1.46 0.21
CA ASP A 50 8.65 -1.52 0.41
C ASP A 50 9.37 -0.44 -0.41
N ALA A 51 10.42 0.18 0.13
CA ALA A 51 11.37 0.99 -0.64
C ALA A 51 10.90 2.35 -1.23
N GLY A 52 10.14 3.15 -0.48
CA GLY A 52 10.02 4.58 -0.77
C GLY A 52 11.13 5.39 -0.09
N VAL A 53 11.91 6.17 -0.84
CA VAL A 53 12.86 7.15 -0.28
C VAL A 53 12.35 8.57 -0.58
N PRO A 54 12.18 9.45 0.43
CA PRO A 54 12.27 9.17 1.86
C PRO A 54 11.06 8.34 2.35
N GLY A 55 11.29 7.44 3.29
CA GLY A 55 10.24 6.61 3.89
C GLY A 55 9.20 7.41 4.66
N GLY A 56 8.10 6.74 5.02
CA GLY A 56 7.02 7.30 5.83
C GLY A 56 5.72 7.55 5.05
N ARG A 57 4.83 8.35 5.64
CA ARG A 57 3.49 8.60 5.08
C ARG A 57 3.58 9.43 3.80
N SER A 58 3.11 8.89 2.68
CA SER A 58 3.00 9.64 1.44
C SER A 58 1.71 10.45 1.42
N ARG A 59 1.81 11.77 1.67
CA ARG A 59 0.63 12.66 1.65
C ARG A 59 0.02 12.79 0.25
N GLY A 60 0.82 12.69 -0.81
CA GLY A 60 0.35 12.78 -2.20
C GLY A 60 -0.40 11.53 -2.68
N LEU A 61 0.01 10.35 -2.22
CA LEU A 61 -0.67 9.08 -2.52
C LEU A 61 -1.78 8.76 -1.52
N SER A 62 -1.70 9.26 -0.29
CA SER A 62 -2.78 9.13 0.68
C SER A 62 -4.01 9.96 0.29
N GLY A 63 -5.18 9.51 0.72
CA GLY A 63 -6.46 10.20 0.48
C GLY A 63 -7.61 9.25 0.16
N GLY A 64 -8.84 9.75 0.23
CA GLY A 64 -10.04 8.96 -0.03
C GLY A 64 -10.26 7.81 0.96
N GLY A 65 -9.78 7.94 2.20
CA GLY A 65 -9.85 6.89 3.22
C GLY A 65 -8.80 5.78 3.08
N VAL A 66 -7.80 6.00 2.22
CA VAL A 66 -6.61 5.13 2.10
C VAL A 66 -5.38 5.90 2.55
N GLU A 67 -4.66 5.35 3.51
CA GLU A 67 -3.37 5.81 3.98
C GLU A 67 -2.26 5.00 3.29
N VAL A 68 -1.24 5.71 2.78
CA VAL A 68 -0.09 5.10 2.12
C VAL A 68 1.16 5.35 2.94
N VAL A 69 1.86 4.27 3.30
CA VAL A 69 3.09 4.31 4.07
C VAL A 69 4.20 3.61 3.29
N PHE A 70 5.34 4.26 3.17
CA PHE A 70 6.55 3.66 2.62
C PHE A 70 7.46 3.18 3.74
N ALA A 71 7.92 1.93 3.66
CA ALA A 71 8.92 1.40 4.58
C ALA A 71 10.26 2.15 4.40
N PRO A 72 10.93 2.56 5.49
CA PRO A 72 12.01 3.54 5.43
C PRO A 72 13.37 3.05 4.93
N SER A 73 13.58 1.74 4.68
CA SER A 73 14.86 1.28 4.13
C SER A 73 14.73 -0.03 3.37
N ARG A 74 15.66 -0.33 2.44
CA ARG A 74 15.79 -1.65 1.79
C ARG A 74 16.04 -2.82 2.77
N LYS A 75 16.34 -2.52 4.04
CA LYS A 75 16.55 -3.52 5.11
C LYS A 75 15.33 -3.70 6.00
N GLN A 76 14.37 -2.77 6.00
CA GLN A 76 13.10 -2.88 6.72
C GLN A 76 11.98 -3.12 5.73
N ARG A 77 11.35 -4.29 5.83
CA ARG A 77 10.28 -4.71 4.91
C ARG A 77 8.92 -4.20 5.42
N ALA A 78 7.90 -4.26 4.58
CA ALA A 78 6.53 -3.92 4.90
C ALA A 78 6.08 -4.67 6.16
N ASP A 79 6.55 -5.91 6.32
CA ASP A 79 6.42 -6.74 7.51
C ASP A 79 6.78 -6.01 8.82
N ASP A 80 7.89 -5.25 8.86
CA ASP A 80 8.36 -4.55 10.06
C ASP A 80 7.44 -3.37 10.43
N VAL A 81 6.97 -2.63 9.42
CA VAL A 81 6.03 -1.51 9.59
C VAL A 81 4.65 -2.03 10.00
N ILE A 82 4.25 -3.17 9.45
CA ILE A 82 3.00 -3.84 9.77
C ILE A 82 3.03 -4.30 11.23
N ALA A 83 4.08 -5.02 11.63
CA ALA A 83 4.27 -5.51 13.00
C ALA A 83 4.28 -4.39 14.05
N ALA A 84 4.79 -3.20 13.72
CA ALA A 84 4.77 -2.04 14.62
C ALA A 84 3.38 -1.39 14.80
N ARG A 85 2.36 -1.81 14.04
CA ARG A 85 1.02 -1.20 14.00
C ARG A 85 -0.09 -2.09 14.55
N VAL A 86 0.20 -3.36 14.87
CA VAL A 86 -0.71 -4.34 15.50
C VAL A 86 -0.35 -4.50 16.96
#